data_AF-A0A254S9Z7-F1
#
_entry.id   AF-A0A254S9Z7-F1
#
_cell.length_a   1.000
_cell.length_b   1.000
_cell.length_c   1.000
_cell.angle_alpha   90.00
_cell.angle_beta   90.00
_cell.angle_gamma   90.00
#
_symmetry.space_group_name_H-M   'P 1'
#
loop_
_entity.id
_entity.type
_entity.pdbx_description
1 polymer ?
#
loop_
_entity_poly.entity_id
_entity_poly.type
_entity_poly.pdbx_seq_one_letter_code
_entity_poly.pdbx_strand_id
1 'polypeptide(L)'
;MEQETVNPAIGSILNEQKLKNIVYPAKLFKARLNEEFLRANRTRKPFLFIKIYSHQFDVLGWGRPSKIVENTWKISVLTMFSHLRFIDVLGYLSDNSGIGIILLNSDMSTLESIRKEILHKLNDAGLIQALRHKPKAPIFQAYLYTGYQEKDNLEMDDKLKEFNSTNGSFFTLNRLNLSDIWVHPHKIRFRHIIKRIVDITCTSAALIVLSPLLLFCALAVKISDPKGPIIFKQTRVGKNGTLFTMYKFRSMYADAEERKKELMAMNETGGKTFKMKNDPRIYPFGHILRKFSLDELPQLINILKGDMSIVGPRPPIPSEVAEYEPWHRMRLSVTPGLTCIWQVSGRSNIPFEGQMRLDNDYIRRDGKLGDDFKLILKTFKVVFKGDGAY
;
A
#
# COMPACT_ATOMS: atom_id res chain seq x y z
N MET A 1 10.80 17.67 -27.32
CA MET A 1 11.12 18.17 -25.97
C MET A 1 9.97 19.07 -25.58
N GLU A 2 8.91 18.50 -25.00
CA GLU A 2 7.72 19.28 -24.63
C GLU A 2 8.12 20.28 -23.55
N GLN A 3 7.93 21.57 -23.81
CA GLN A 3 7.97 22.58 -22.76
C GLN A 3 6.75 22.34 -21.87
N GLU A 4 6.93 21.61 -20.77
CA GLU A 4 5.93 21.54 -19.70
C GLU A 4 5.60 22.99 -19.31
N THR A 5 4.32 23.36 -19.39
CA THR A 5 3.83 24.71 -19.11
C THR A 5 4.05 25.03 -17.63
N VAL A 6 5.22 25.57 -17.31
CA VAL A 6 5.59 25.97 -15.95
C VAL A 6 4.85 27.25 -15.59
N ASN A 7 4.24 27.29 -14.40
CA ASN A 7 3.66 28.51 -13.86
C ASN A 7 4.69 29.67 -13.90
N PRO A 8 4.34 30.86 -14.41
CA PRO A 8 5.26 31.99 -14.56
C PRO A 8 6.01 32.37 -13.27
N ALA A 9 5.35 32.29 -12.10
CA ALA A 9 5.95 32.64 -10.82
C ALA A 9 7.09 31.68 -10.45
N ILE A 10 6.86 30.37 -10.61
CA ILE A 10 7.91 29.35 -10.42
C ILE A 10 9.01 29.49 -11.47
N GLY A 11 8.64 29.71 -12.74
CA GLY A 11 9.61 29.90 -13.82
C GLY A 11 10.55 31.08 -13.55
N SER A 12 10.02 32.18 -13.01
CA SER A 12 10.82 33.36 -12.64
C SER A 12 11.85 33.06 -11.54
N ILE A 13 11.44 32.40 -10.45
CA ILE A 13 12.34 32.03 -9.35
C ILE A 13 13.41 31.04 -9.82
N LEU A 14 13.03 30.04 -10.61
CA LEU A 14 13.99 29.07 -11.15
C LEU A 14 15.04 29.73 -12.06
N ASN A 15 14.64 30.76 -12.81
CA ASN A 15 15.55 31.54 -13.65
C ASN A 15 16.47 32.42 -12.78
N GLU A 16 15.92 33.15 -11.80
CA GLU A 16 16.68 33.99 -10.88
C GLU A 16 17.76 33.18 -10.13
N GLN A 17 17.44 31.95 -9.73
CA GLN A 17 18.36 31.06 -9.00
C GLN A 17 19.20 30.17 -9.93
N LYS A 18 19.10 30.32 -11.26
CA LYS A 18 19.78 29.48 -12.26
C LYS A 18 19.54 27.97 -12.09
N LEU A 19 18.40 27.57 -11.51
CA LEU A 19 18.05 26.18 -11.21
C LEU A 19 17.36 25.47 -12.38
N LYS A 20 16.94 26.18 -13.44
CA LYS A 20 16.15 25.60 -14.54
C LYS A 20 16.80 24.35 -15.18
N ASN A 21 18.13 24.31 -15.25
CA ASN A 21 18.88 23.22 -15.88
C ASN A 21 19.01 21.97 -15.00
N ILE A 22 18.70 22.07 -13.70
CA ILE A 22 18.75 20.94 -12.77
C ILE A 22 17.35 20.40 -12.42
N VAL A 23 16.29 21.01 -12.96
CA VAL A 23 14.90 20.57 -12.73
C VAL A 23 14.59 19.41 -13.67
N TYR A 24 14.27 18.27 -13.09
CA TYR A 24 13.92 17.06 -13.83
C TYR A 24 12.56 17.24 -14.53
N PRO A 25 12.43 16.80 -15.81
CA PRO A 25 11.13 16.65 -16.47
C PRO A 25 10.19 15.75 -15.65
N ALA A 26 8.88 16.00 -15.67
CA ALA A 26 7.96 15.32 -14.76
C ALA A 26 8.03 13.79 -14.84
N LYS A 27 8.24 13.23 -16.04
CA LYS A 27 8.41 11.79 -16.24
C LYS A 27 9.64 11.23 -15.50
N LEU A 28 10.79 11.92 -15.61
CA LEU A 28 12.04 11.50 -14.98
C LEU A 28 12.00 11.74 -13.47
N PHE A 29 11.42 12.85 -13.03
CA PHE A 29 11.22 13.14 -11.62
C PHE A 29 10.34 12.08 -10.94
N LYS A 30 9.24 11.68 -11.58
CA LYS A 30 8.37 10.59 -11.09
C LYS A 30 9.10 9.25 -11.03
N ALA A 31 9.91 8.91 -12.04
CA ALA A 31 10.72 7.70 -12.02
C ALA A 31 11.69 7.72 -10.84
N ARG A 32 12.35 8.85 -10.61
CA ARG A 32 13.29 9.04 -9.50
C ARG A 32 12.61 8.94 -8.13
N LEU A 33 11.42 9.53 -7.96
CA LEU A 33 10.61 9.40 -6.74
C LEU A 33 10.25 7.94 -6.44
N ASN A 34 9.92 7.16 -7.47
CA ASN A 34 9.65 5.73 -7.33
C ASN A 34 10.90 4.93 -6.92
N GLU A 35 12.07 5.24 -7.51
CA GLU A 35 13.35 4.62 -7.10
C GLU A 35 13.68 4.90 -5.64
N GLU A 36 13.44 6.12 -5.17
CA GLU A 36 13.71 6.52 -3.79
C GLU A 36 12.76 5.85 -2.79
N PHE A 37 11.51 5.67 -3.18
CA PHE A 37 10.57 4.82 -2.45
C PHE A 37 11.08 3.38 -2.31
N LEU A 38 11.58 2.80 -3.40
CA LEU A 38 12.15 1.44 -3.38
C LEU A 38 13.48 1.38 -2.61
N ARG A 39 14.31 2.44 -2.66
CA ARG A 39 15.55 2.53 -1.87
C ARG A 39 15.23 2.58 -0.38
N ALA A 40 14.33 3.47 0.05
CA ALA A 40 13.95 3.60 1.46
C ALA A 40 13.36 2.31 2.03
N ASN A 41 12.59 1.56 1.23
CA ASN A 41 12.12 0.22 1.60
C ASN A 41 13.26 -0.79 1.83
N ARG A 42 14.33 -0.70 1.03
CA ARG A 42 15.49 -1.60 1.13
C ARG A 42 16.41 -1.21 2.28
N THR A 43 16.65 0.09 2.45
CA THR A 43 17.70 0.59 3.35
C THR A 43 17.16 1.11 4.68
N ARG A 44 15.84 1.24 4.85
CA ARG A 44 15.18 1.89 6.01
C ARG A 44 15.70 3.30 6.30
N LYS A 45 16.19 3.99 5.27
CA LYS A 45 16.66 5.37 5.37
C LYS A 45 15.55 6.29 4.84
N PRO A 46 15.05 7.23 5.64
CA PRO A 46 13.92 8.05 5.25
C PRO A 46 14.27 9.00 4.09
N PHE A 47 13.24 9.53 3.45
CA PHE A 47 13.35 10.71 2.60
C PHE A 47 12.08 11.55 2.76
N LEU A 48 12.20 12.85 2.46
CA LEU A 48 11.06 13.75 2.35
C LEU A 48 10.76 14.00 0.89
N PHE A 49 9.48 13.94 0.53
CA PHE A 49 8.98 14.44 -0.74
C PHE A 49 8.15 15.70 -0.49
N ILE A 50 8.57 16.84 -1.02
CA ILE A 50 7.89 18.13 -0.80
C ILE A 50 7.32 18.61 -2.11
N LYS A 51 6.01 18.86 -2.14
CA LYS A 51 5.34 19.56 -3.23
C LYS A 51 5.27 21.05 -2.91
N ILE A 52 5.69 21.86 -3.87
CA ILE A 52 5.57 23.31 -3.87
C ILE A 52 4.49 23.68 -4.87
N TYR A 53 3.35 24.15 -4.37
CA TYR A 53 2.22 24.54 -5.21
C TYR A 53 2.40 25.95 -5.76
N SER A 54 2.01 26.12 -7.02
CA SER A 54 1.98 27.42 -7.70
C SER A 54 0.57 28.00 -7.86
N HIS A 55 -0.46 27.14 -7.85
CA HIS A 55 -1.86 27.48 -8.16
C HIS A 55 -2.61 28.28 -7.09
N GLN A 56 -1.99 28.58 -5.95
CA GLN A 56 -2.61 29.48 -4.97
C GLN A 56 -2.63 30.94 -5.42
N PHE A 57 -1.91 31.26 -6.51
CA PHE A 57 -1.61 32.64 -6.91
C PHE A 57 -2.20 33.04 -8.27
N ASP A 58 -2.75 32.09 -9.02
CA ASP A 58 -3.72 32.24 -10.12
C ASP A 58 -4.07 30.81 -10.59
N VAL A 59 -5.31 30.45 -10.93
CA VAL A 59 -5.75 30.47 -12.35
C VAL A 59 -7.29 30.42 -12.49
N LEU A 60 -8.10 30.53 -11.42
CA LEU A 60 -9.57 30.37 -11.57
C LEU A 60 -10.49 31.17 -10.61
N GLY A 61 -10.12 32.37 -10.14
CA GLY A 61 -11.11 33.19 -9.43
C GLY A 61 -10.65 34.52 -8.83
N TRP A 62 -10.77 35.59 -9.63
CA TRP A 62 -10.97 37.01 -9.24
C TRP A 62 -10.07 37.58 -8.11
N GLY A 63 -8.89 38.07 -8.49
CA GLY A 63 -8.05 38.98 -7.69
C GLY A 63 -6.56 38.72 -7.84
N ARG A 64 -5.74 39.77 -8.07
CA ARG A 64 -4.27 39.64 -8.00
C ARG A 64 -3.87 39.38 -6.54
N PRO A 65 -3.00 38.41 -6.24
CA PRO A 65 -2.50 38.20 -4.88
C PRO A 65 -1.82 39.47 -4.37
N SER A 66 -1.97 39.77 -3.08
CA SER A 66 -1.30 40.94 -2.51
C SER A 66 0.21 40.72 -2.53
N LYS A 67 0.97 41.81 -2.70
CA LYS A 67 2.44 41.79 -2.73
C LYS A 67 3.05 41.15 -1.47
N ILE A 68 2.33 41.22 -0.35
CA ILE A 68 2.69 40.56 0.91
C ILE A 68 2.70 39.04 0.74
N VAL A 69 1.64 38.44 0.18
CA VAL A 69 1.54 36.97 0.04
C VAL A 69 2.52 36.48 -1.03
N GLU A 70 2.73 37.24 -2.11
CA GLU A 70 3.74 36.92 -3.13
C GLU A 70 5.16 36.91 -2.53
N ASN A 71 5.52 37.94 -1.75
CA ASN A 71 6.81 38.02 -1.07
C ASN A 71 6.98 36.90 -0.04
N THR A 72 5.93 36.58 0.73
CA THR A 72 5.93 35.46 1.67
C THR A 72 6.23 34.15 0.94
N TRP A 73 5.54 33.88 -0.17
CA TRP A 73 5.79 32.68 -0.97
C TRP A 73 7.21 32.65 -1.54
N LYS A 74 7.68 33.78 -2.10
CA LYS A 74 9.03 33.90 -2.68
C LYS A 74 10.13 33.63 -1.65
N ILE A 75 10.09 34.29 -0.49
CA ILE A 75 11.06 34.08 0.60
C ILE A 75 11.07 32.62 1.05
N SER A 76 9.87 32.03 1.15
CA SER A 76 9.70 30.65 1.59
C SER A 76 10.32 29.65 0.63
N VAL A 77 10.02 29.77 -0.67
CA VAL A 77 10.56 28.90 -1.72
C VAL A 77 12.07 29.07 -1.87
N LEU A 78 12.57 30.32 -1.82
CA LEU A 78 14.01 30.59 -1.88
C LEU A 78 14.76 29.98 -0.69
N THR A 79 14.17 30.06 0.50
CA THR A 79 14.76 29.44 1.70
C THR A 79 14.73 27.92 1.65
N MET A 80 13.68 27.33 1.07
CA MET A 80 13.67 25.88 0.78
C MET A 80 14.80 25.50 -0.19
N PHE A 81 14.99 26.29 -1.26
CA PHE A 81 16.04 26.04 -2.24
C PHE A 81 17.46 26.20 -1.67
N SER A 82 17.67 27.10 -0.71
CA SER A 82 18.98 27.24 -0.06
C SER A 82 19.38 26.03 0.80
N HIS A 83 18.44 25.16 1.15
CA HIS A 83 18.70 23.92 1.89
C HIS A 83 18.90 22.70 0.98
N LEU A 84 18.73 22.85 -0.33
CA LEU A 84 18.95 21.74 -1.26
C LEU A 84 20.44 21.39 -1.29
N ARG A 85 20.74 20.13 -1.00
CA ARG A 85 22.08 19.58 -1.18
C ARG A 85 22.22 19.05 -2.61
N PHE A 86 23.46 18.83 -3.02
CA PHE A 86 23.78 18.26 -4.32
C PHE A 86 23.09 16.92 -4.61
N ILE A 87 22.80 16.13 -3.56
CA ILE A 87 22.14 14.82 -3.71
C ILE A 87 20.62 14.92 -3.82
N ASP A 88 20.02 16.06 -3.48
CA ASP A 88 18.59 16.24 -3.47
C ASP A 88 18.07 16.46 -4.90
N VAL A 89 16.84 16.02 -5.16
CA VAL A 89 16.28 16.01 -6.52
C VAL A 89 15.16 17.03 -6.64
N LEU A 90 15.23 17.87 -7.65
CA LEU A 90 14.22 18.87 -8.00
C LEU A 90 13.55 18.47 -9.32
N GLY A 91 12.22 18.57 -9.44
CA GLY A 91 11.56 18.26 -10.71
C GLY A 91 10.12 18.73 -10.82
N TYR A 92 9.58 18.74 -12.04
CA TYR A 92 8.20 19.14 -12.28
C TYR A 92 7.21 18.07 -11.79
N LEU A 93 6.04 18.51 -11.30
CA LEU A 93 4.95 17.63 -10.96
C LEU A 93 4.14 17.27 -12.21
N SER A 94 3.74 16.00 -12.35
CA SER A 94 3.04 15.48 -13.54
C SER A 94 1.63 16.04 -13.77
N ASP A 95 1.07 16.72 -12.76
CA ASP A 95 -0.24 17.38 -12.81
C ASP A 95 -0.11 18.88 -13.14
N ASN A 96 1.09 19.36 -13.48
CA ASN A 96 1.41 20.77 -13.69
C ASN A 96 1.04 21.68 -12.50
N SER A 97 0.95 21.11 -11.29
CA SER A 97 0.56 21.88 -10.10
C SER A 97 1.71 22.74 -9.54
N GLY A 98 2.95 22.39 -9.90
CA GLY A 98 4.16 23.08 -9.48
C GLY A 98 5.39 22.19 -9.54
N ILE A 99 6.22 22.24 -8.50
CA ILE A 99 7.51 21.53 -8.41
C ILE A 99 7.50 20.57 -7.23
N GLY A 100 8.17 19.44 -7.40
CA GLY A 100 8.52 18.51 -6.34
C GLY A 100 10.00 18.58 -5.97
N ILE A 101 10.29 18.37 -4.69
CA ILE A 101 11.62 18.17 -4.14
C ILE A 101 11.67 16.81 -3.47
N ILE A 102 12.75 16.06 -3.68
CA ILE A 102 13.07 14.84 -2.94
C ILE A 102 14.31 15.12 -2.10
N LEU A 103 14.14 15.27 -0.78
CA LEU A 103 15.25 15.42 0.17
C LEU A 103 15.69 14.03 0.63
N LEU A 104 16.86 13.59 0.15
CA LEU A 104 17.36 12.23 0.39
C LEU A 104 17.87 12.07 1.82
N ASN A 105 17.70 10.89 2.43
CA ASN A 105 18.21 10.64 3.79
C ASN A 105 17.82 11.75 4.79
N SER A 106 16.62 12.29 4.64
CA SER A 106 16.09 13.40 5.42
C SER A 106 14.84 12.95 6.15
N ASP A 107 14.67 13.45 7.36
CA ASP A 107 13.57 13.12 8.25
C ASP A 107 12.88 14.40 8.74
N MET A 108 12.01 14.23 9.71
CA MET A 108 11.23 15.32 10.30
C MET A 108 12.11 16.43 10.90
N SER A 109 13.31 16.12 11.41
CA SER A 109 14.22 17.12 11.97
C SER A 109 14.72 18.09 10.90
N THR A 110 14.95 17.59 9.69
CA THR A 110 15.36 18.40 8.54
C THR A 110 14.25 19.36 8.15
N LEU A 111 13.01 18.87 8.11
CA LEU A 111 11.85 19.70 7.79
C LEU A 111 11.62 20.79 8.86
N GLU A 112 11.79 20.45 10.14
CA GLU A 112 11.72 21.42 11.25
C GLU A 112 12.79 22.50 11.15
N SER A 113 14.02 22.15 10.77
CA SER A 113 15.09 23.13 10.55
C SER A 113 14.74 24.12 9.45
N ILE A 114 14.32 23.61 8.28
CA ILE A 114 13.90 24.43 7.14
C ILE A 114 12.75 25.35 7.53
N ARG A 115 11.77 24.80 8.26
CA ARG A 115 10.61 25.55 8.74
C ARG A 115 11.02 26.70 9.66
N LYS A 116 11.87 26.45 10.65
CA LYS A 116 12.35 27.48 11.58
C LYS A 116 13.07 28.61 10.85
N GLU A 117 13.91 28.28 9.86
CA GLU A 117 14.59 29.31 9.07
C GLU A 117 13.62 30.13 8.21
N ILE A 118 12.62 29.49 7.59
CA ILE A 118 11.58 30.21 6.86
C ILE A 118 10.84 31.18 7.78
N LEU A 119 10.39 30.72 8.95
CA LEU A 119 9.69 31.56 9.92
C LEU A 119 10.56 32.74 10.39
N HIS A 120 11.85 32.50 10.62
CA HIS A 120 12.80 33.53 10.99
C HIS A 120 12.95 34.59 9.88
N LYS A 121 13.18 34.17 8.63
CA LYS A 121 13.29 35.10 7.48
C LYS A 121 12.00 35.87 7.21
N LEU A 122 10.84 35.24 7.43
CA LEU A 122 9.55 35.93 7.34
C LEU A 122 9.35 36.94 8.47
N ASN A 123 9.87 36.66 9.67
CA ASN A 123 9.84 37.61 10.79
C ASN A 123 10.68 38.84 10.47
N ASP A 124 11.92 38.62 10.01
CA ASP A 124 12.86 39.69 9.69
C ASP A 124 12.34 40.59 8.56
N ALA A 125 11.59 40.01 7.62
CA ALA A 125 10.91 40.76 6.56
C ALA A 125 9.59 41.43 7.00
N GLY A 126 9.15 41.26 8.25
CA GLY A 126 7.87 41.79 8.75
C GLY A 126 6.62 41.10 8.18
N LEU A 127 6.76 39.89 7.65
CA LEU A 127 5.72 39.18 6.89
C LEU A 127 5.04 38.05 7.67
N ILE A 128 5.37 37.82 8.95
CA ILE A 128 4.74 36.77 9.77
C ILE A 128 3.21 36.92 9.81
N GLN A 129 2.68 38.14 9.79
CA GLN A 129 1.24 38.38 9.83
C GLN A 129 0.51 37.81 8.60
N ALA A 130 1.19 37.64 7.47
CA ALA A 130 0.65 37.01 6.27
C ALA A 130 0.24 35.55 6.50
N LEU A 131 0.92 34.86 7.44
CA LEU A 131 0.61 33.48 7.81
C LEU A 131 -0.72 33.34 8.57
N ARG A 132 -1.30 34.45 9.06
CA ARG A 132 -2.62 34.44 9.72
C ARG A 132 -3.76 34.26 8.72
N HIS A 133 -3.54 34.59 7.44
CA HIS A 133 -4.50 34.31 6.39
C HIS A 133 -4.35 32.85 5.99
N LYS A 134 -5.37 32.02 6.30
CA LYS A 134 -5.36 30.61 5.89
C LYS A 134 -5.49 30.54 4.36
N PRO A 135 -4.45 30.09 3.63
CA PRO A 135 -4.58 29.86 2.20
C PRO A 135 -5.53 28.68 1.94
N LYS A 136 -6.14 28.63 0.75
CA LYS A 136 -6.99 27.49 0.34
C LYS A 136 -6.23 26.15 0.34
N ALA A 137 -4.91 26.19 0.19
CA ALA A 137 -4.00 25.04 0.27
C ALA A 137 -2.69 25.47 0.95
N PRO A 138 -1.88 24.57 1.52
CA PRO A 138 -0.58 24.93 2.12
C PRO A 138 0.46 25.29 1.04
N ILE A 139 1.40 26.20 1.34
CA ILE A 139 2.49 26.56 0.40
C ILE A 139 3.38 25.35 0.13
N PHE A 140 3.68 24.59 1.19
CA PHE A 140 4.41 23.33 1.11
C PHE A 140 3.55 22.18 1.59
N GLN A 141 3.41 21.17 0.74
CA GLN A 141 2.88 19.88 1.16
C GLN A 141 4.02 18.88 1.20
N ALA A 142 4.49 18.58 2.40
CA ALA A 142 5.55 17.62 2.65
C ALA A 142 4.96 16.24 2.90
N TYR A 143 5.68 15.23 2.43
CA TYR A 143 5.37 13.83 2.63
C TYR A 143 6.61 13.14 3.17
N LEU A 144 6.50 12.53 4.34
CA LEU A 144 7.58 11.76 4.95
C LEU A 144 7.42 10.29 4.59
N TYR A 145 8.50 9.67 4.09
CA TYR A 145 8.59 8.23 3.93
C TYR A 145 9.76 7.67 4.72
N THR A 146 9.47 6.79 5.66
CA THR A 146 10.46 6.24 6.59
C THR A 146 10.82 4.77 6.36
N GLY A 147 9.98 4.03 5.62
CA GLY A 147 10.17 2.59 5.39
C GLY A 147 9.93 1.70 6.63
N TYR A 148 9.26 2.19 7.68
CA TYR A 148 9.00 1.45 8.92
C TYR A 148 7.83 0.43 8.85
N GLN A 149 7.78 -0.49 9.84
CA GLN A 149 6.73 -1.50 10.06
C GLN A 149 5.53 -0.96 10.89
N GLU A 150 4.44 -1.74 10.98
CA GLU A 150 3.14 -1.35 11.56
C GLU A 150 3.18 -0.72 12.97
N LYS A 151 4.07 -1.16 13.86
CA LYS A 151 4.12 -0.66 15.25
C LYS A 151 4.70 0.75 15.36
N ASP A 152 5.66 1.08 14.49
CA ASP A 152 6.27 2.41 14.40
C ASP A 152 5.35 3.41 13.69
N ASN A 153 4.26 2.93 13.05
CA ASN A 153 3.31 3.78 12.35
C ASN A 153 2.45 4.61 13.32
N LEU A 154 2.07 4.06 14.47
CA LEU A 154 1.22 4.77 15.45
C LEU A 154 1.97 5.95 16.09
N GLU A 155 3.21 5.73 16.51
CA GLU A 155 4.05 6.79 17.09
C GLU A 155 4.37 7.89 16.06
N MET A 156 4.54 7.50 14.79
CA MET A 156 4.71 8.45 13.69
C MET A 156 3.44 9.29 13.47
N ASP A 157 2.25 8.69 13.48
CA ASP A 157 1.00 9.40 13.23
C ASP A 157 0.73 10.47 14.30
N ASP A 158 1.10 10.23 15.56
CA ASP A 158 0.97 11.24 16.62
C ASP A 158 1.97 12.38 16.47
N LYS A 159 3.24 12.09 16.11
CA LYS A 159 4.23 13.13 15.76
C LYS A 159 3.77 13.98 14.57
N LEU A 160 3.18 13.37 13.55
CA LEU A 160 2.64 14.07 12.38
C LEU A 160 1.50 15.03 12.76
N LYS A 161 0.59 14.62 13.66
CA LYS A 161 -0.48 15.50 14.16
C LYS A 161 0.06 16.68 14.94
N GLU A 162 1.03 16.45 15.82
CA GLU A 162 1.67 17.50 16.60
C GLU A 162 2.32 18.57 15.69
N PHE A 163 3.08 18.14 14.69
CA PHE A 163 3.67 19.03 13.69
C PHE A 163 2.63 19.85 12.92
N ASN A 164 1.56 19.20 12.45
CA ASN A 164 0.52 19.92 11.70
C ASN A 164 -0.25 20.92 12.60
N SER A 165 -0.41 20.63 13.89
CA SER A 165 -1.06 21.53 14.85
C SER A 165 -0.25 22.81 15.12
N THR A 166 1.08 22.73 15.03
CA THR A 166 2.00 23.82 15.38
C THR A 166 2.39 24.70 14.18
N ASN A 167 1.93 24.37 12.97
CA ASN A 167 2.45 24.95 11.73
C ASN A 167 1.58 25.99 11.03
N GLY A 168 0.53 26.50 11.69
CA GLY A 168 -0.22 27.67 11.21
C GLY A 168 -0.78 27.53 9.78
N SER A 169 -1.03 26.29 9.31
CA SER A 169 -1.46 25.96 7.95
C SER A 169 -0.47 26.29 6.81
N PHE A 170 0.78 26.64 7.15
CA PHE A 170 1.83 27.01 6.18
C PHE A 170 2.53 25.77 5.58
N PHE A 171 2.82 24.79 6.43
CA PHE A 171 3.22 23.42 6.04
C PHE A 171 2.07 22.46 6.31
N THR A 172 1.95 21.44 5.46
CA THR A 172 1.23 20.22 5.82
C THR A 172 2.16 19.05 5.62
N LEU A 173 2.40 18.28 6.68
CA LEU A 173 3.17 17.06 6.63
C LEU A 173 2.23 15.86 6.69
N ASN A 174 2.26 15.07 5.62
CA ASN A 174 1.54 13.82 5.52
C ASN A 174 2.51 12.65 5.46
N ARG A 175 2.00 11.45 5.68
CA ARG A 175 2.75 10.24 5.32
C ARG A 175 2.72 10.04 3.81
N LEU A 176 3.85 9.67 3.21
CA LEU A 176 3.87 9.24 1.81
C LEU A 176 3.42 7.78 1.70
N ASN A 177 2.36 7.52 0.95
CA ASN A 177 1.96 6.17 0.59
C ASN A 177 2.38 5.85 -0.84
N LEU A 178 2.60 4.56 -1.13
CA LEU A 178 2.91 4.11 -2.50
C LEU A 178 1.83 4.53 -3.50
N SER A 179 0.56 4.56 -3.05
CA SER A 179 -0.58 5.04 -3.83
C SER A 179 -0.47 6.50 -4.27
N ASP A 180 0.25 7.33 -3.51
CA ASP A 180 0.40 8.76 -3.79
C ASP A 180 1.42 9.01 -4.92
N ILE A 181 2.34 8.07 -5.14
CA ILE A 181 3.38 8.11 -6.18
C ILE A 181 2.90 7.41 -7.46
N TRP A 182 2.13 6.33 -7.29
CA TRP A 182 1.57 5.56 -8.40
C TRP A 182 0.30 6.19 -8.96
N VAL A 183 0.46 7.19 -9.84
CA VAL A 183 -0.58 7.45 -10.87
C VAL A 183 -0.57 6.24 -11.80
N HIS A 184 -1.51 5.32 -11.56
CA HIS A 184 -1.73 4.17 -12.42
C HIS A 184 -2.09 4.75 -13.79
N PRO A 185 -1.36 4.42 -14.88
CA PRO A 185 -1.75 4.80 -16.24
C PRO A 185 -3.25 4.55 -16.42
N HIS A 186 -3.98 5.41 -17.13
CA HIS A 186 -5.44 5.26 -17.28
C HIS A 186 -5.87 3.84 -17.65
N LYS A 187 -5.05 3.14 -18.46
CA LYS A 187 -5.21 1.72 -18.81
C LYS A 187 -5.17 0.77 -17.59
N ILE A 188 -4.27 0.99 -16.64
CA ILE A 188 -4.16 0.21 -15.41
C ILE A 188 -5.35 0.49 -14.48
N ARG A 189 -5.76 1.76 -14.32
CA ARG A 189 -6.94 2.14 -13.50
C ARG A 189 -8.24 1.55 -14.05
N PHE A 190 -8.49 1.69 -15.35
CA PHE A 190 -9.67 1.13 -16.00
C PHE A 190 -9.74 -0.38 -15.84
N ARG A 191 -8.60 -1.07 -15.95
CA ARG A 191 -8.53 -2.51 -15.76
C ARG A 191 -8.78 -2.93 -14.31
N HIS A 192 -8.30 -2.19 -13.30
CA HIS A 192 -8.65 -2.46 -11.91
C HIS A 192 -10.16 -2.31 -11.66
N ILE A 193 -10.80 -1.33 -12.31
CA ILE A 193 -12.26 -1.18 -12.25
C ILE A 193 -12.94 -2.38 -12.89
N ILE A 194 -12.54 -2.80 -14.10
CA ILE A 194 -13.09 -4.01 -14.74
C ILE A 194 -12.90 -5.23 -13.85
N LYS A 195 -11.68 -5.44 -13.34
CA LYS A 195 -11.39 -6.55 -12.44
C LYS A 195 -12.28 -6.53 -11.21
N ARG A 196 -12.51 -5.35 -10.62
CA ARG A 196 -13.40 -5.18 -9.49
C ARG A 196 -14.86 -5.48 -9.83
N ILE A 197 -15.33 -5.08 -11.01
CA ILE A 197 -16.67 -5.42 -11.50
C ILE A 197 -16.79 -6.93 -11.63
N VAL A 198 -15.83 -7.59 -12.30
CA VAL A 198 -15.78 -9.05 -12.45
C VAL A 198 -15.77 -9.75 -11.10
N ASP A 199 -14.94 -9.28 -10.15
CA ASP A 199 -14.88 -9.82 -8.79
C ASP A 199 -16.25 -9.74 -8.12
N ILE A 200 -16.95 -8.60 -8.20
CA ILE A 200 -18.28 -8.46 -7.58
C ILE A 200 -19.32 -9.33 -8.28
N THR A 201 -19.38 -9.30 -9.62
CA THR A 201 -20.42 -10.01 -10.39
C THR A 201 -20.27 -11.52 -10.26
N CYS A 202 -19.07 -12.05 -10.46
CA CYS A 202 -18.82 -13.49 -10.39
C CYS A 202 -18.94 -14.00 -8.96
N THR A 203 -18.46 -13.25 -7.96
CA THR A 203 -18.59 -13.64 -6.55
C THR A 203 -20.04 -13.64 -6.09
N SER A 204 -20.83 -12.64 -6.49
CA SER A 204 -22.26 -12.58 -6.14
C SER A 204 -23.02 -13.74 -6.74
N ALA A 205 -22.79 -14.05 -8.02
CA ALA A 205 -23.36 -15.22 -8.67
C ALA A 205 -22.93 -16.54 -7.99
N ALA A 206 -21.64 -16.67 -7.67
CA ALA A 206 -21.11 -17.84 -6.98
C ALA A 206 -21.74 -18.02 -5.59
N LEU A 207 -21.93 -16.95 -4.81
CA LEU A 207 -22.58 -17.03 -3.50
C LEU A 207 -24.02 -17.51 -3.58
N ILE A 208 -24.77 -17.09 -4.61
CA ILE A 208 -26.14 -17.55 -4.83
C ILE A 208 -26.14 -19.04 -5.17
N VAL A 209 -25.36 -19.43 -6.17
CA VAL A 209 -25.29 -20.82 -6.66
C VAL A 209 -24.76 -21.78 -5.60
N LEU A 210 -23.75 -21.35 -4.83
CA LEU A 210 -23.12 -22.15 -3.79
C LEU A 210 -23.81 -22.03 -2.43
N SER A 211 -24.88 -21.24 -2.29
CA SER A 211 -25.58 -21.06 -1.01
C SER A 211 -26.05 -22.36 -0.36
N PRO A 212 -26.57 -23.39 -1.09
CA PRO A 212 -26.94 -24.65 -0.46
C PRO A 212 -25.72 -25.42 0.07
N LEU A 213 -24.61 -25.38 -0.67
CA LEU A 213 -23.35 -26.01 -0.25
C LEU A 213 -22.75 -25.30 0.96
N LEU A 214 -22.77 -23.96 0.98
CA LEU A 214 -22.33 -23.16 2.13
C LEU A 214 -23.12 -23.50 3.39
N LEU A 215 -24.44 -23.66 3.27
CA LEU A 215 -25.30 -24.07 4.38
C LEU A 215 -24.96 -25.48 4.86
N PHE A 216 -24.77 -26.43 3.94
CA PHE A 216 -24.35 -27.79 4.27
C PHE A 216 -23.00 -27.81 5.00
N CYS A 217 -22.00 -27.08 4.49
CA CYS A 217 -20.70 -26.94 5.15
C CYS A 217 -20.84 -26.32 6.54
N ALA A 218 -21.65 -25.27 6.69
CA ALA A 218 -21.89 -24.61 7.97
C ALA A 218 -22.51 -25.57 9.01
N LEU A 219 -23.50 -26.37 8.61
CA LEU A 219 -24.11 -27.39 9.45
C LEU A 219 -23.11 -28.49 9.82
N ALA A 220 -22.35 -29.00 8.85
CA ALA A 220 -21.36 -30.05 9.09
C ALA A 220 -20.25 -29.59 10.06
N VAL A 221 -19.81 -28.33 9.95
CA VAL A 221 -18.90 -27.70 10.92
C VAL A 221 -19.54 -27.65 12.30
N LYS A 222 -20.80 -27.20 12.39
CA LYS A 222 -21.50 -27.05 13.68
C LYS A 222 -21.78 -28.40 14.36
N ILE A 223 -22.05 -29.45 13.59
CA ILE A 223 -22.23 -30.82 14.11
C ILE A 223 -20.88 -31.37 14.59
N SER A 224 -19.79 -31.11 13.85
CA SER A 224 -18.45 -31.61 14.19
C SER A 224 -17.86 -30.95 15.45
N ASP A 225 -18.17 -29.66 15.67
CA ASP A 225 -17.78 -28.92 16.87
C ASP A 225 -18.96 -28.03 17.36
N PRO A 226 -19.87 -28.58 18.17
CA PRO A 226 -21.07 -27.87 18.65
C PRO A 226 -20.76 -26.63 19.48
N LYS A 227 -19.63 -26.61 20.19
CA LYS A 227 -19.22 -25.47 21.03
C LYS A 227 -18.45 -24.42 20.22
N GLY A 228 -17.81 -24.82 19.13
CA GLY A 228 -17.07 -23.94 18.25
C GLY A 228 -17.93 -23.01 17.38
N PRO A 229 -17.38 -21.86 16.97
CA PRO A 229 -17.99 -21.02 15.94
C PRO A 229 -17.78 -21.62 14.55
N ILE A 230 -18.79 -21.49 13.69
CA ILE A 230 -18.77 -21.98 12.30
C ILE A 230 -17.67 -21.29 11.48
N ILE A 231 -17.54 -19.97 11.65
CA ILE A 231 -16.56 -19.17 10.94
C ILE A 231 -15.32 -18.99 11.80
N PHE A 232 -14.18 -19.40 11.25
CA PHE A 232 -12.86 -19.03 11.73
C PHE A 232 -12.45 -17.67 11.14
N LYS A 233 -11.88 -16.81 11.98
CA LYS A 233 -11.43 -15.46 11.61
C LYS A 233 -9.93 -15.37 11.83
N GLN A 234 -9.21 -14.82 10.86
CA GLN A 234 -7.77 -14.62 10.97
C GLN A 234 -7.35 -13.28 10.39
N THR A 235 -6.54 -12.53 11.13
CA THR A 235 -5.92 -11.29 10.64
C THR A 235 -4.91 -11.62 9.55
N ARG A 236 -5.03 -10.93 8.42
CA ARG A 236 -4.17 -11.06 7.25
C ARG A 236 -3.72 -9.69 6.78
N VAL A 237 -2.62 -9.67 6.03
CA VAL A 237 -2.08 -8.46 5.42
C VAL A 237 -2.58 -8.37 3.98
N GLY A 238 -3.23 -7.25 3.66
CA GLY A 238 -3.78 -6.94 2.35
C GLY A 238 -2.91 -5.99 1.53
N LYS A 239 -3.54 -5.29 0.59
CA LYS A 239 -2.86 -4.34 -0.29
C LYS A 239 -2.19 -3.23 0.52
N ASN A 240 -0.96 -2.87 0.16
CA ASN A 240 -0.14 -1.85 0.81
C ASN A 240 0.07 -2.09 2.32
N GLY A 241 -0.05 -3.34 2.78
CA GLY A 241 0.11 -3.66 4.19
C GLY A 241 -1.15 -3.48 5.03
N THR A 242 -2.32 -3.13 4.46
CA THR A 242 -3.54 -2.94 5.25
C THR A 242 -4.03 -4.24 5.87
N LEU A 243 -4.23 -4.27 7.18
CA LEU A 243 -4.78 -5.45 7.85
C LEU A 243 -6.26 -5.64 7.53
N PHE A 244 -6.68 -6.90 7.34
CA PHE A 244 -8.08 -7.28 7.20
C PHE A 244 -8.37 -8.62 7.88
N THR A 245 -9.65 -8.88 8.17
CA THR A 245 -10.09 -10.14 8.75
C THR A 245 -10.51 -11.11 7.66
N MET A 246 -9.74 -12.17 7.45
CA MET A 246 -10.05 -13.26 6.52
C MET A 246 -11.01 -14.25 7.16
N TYR A 247 -12.06 -14.64 6.44
CA TYR A 247 -13.05 -15.62 6.88
C TYR A 247 -12.81 -16.99 6.29
N LYS A 248 -12.93 -18.04 7.09
CA LYS A 248 -12.89 -19.44 6.66
C LYS A 248 -13.96 -20.24 7.40
N PHE A 249 -14.37 -21.38 6.86
CA PHE A 249 -15.02 -22.35 7.74
C PHE A 249 -13.96 -22.88 8.70
N ARG A 250 -14.35 -23.00 9.96
CA ARG A 250 -13.56 -23.77 10.91
C ARG A 250 -13.41 -25.18 10.35
N SER A 251 -12.22 -25.76 10.48
CA SER A 251 -11.93 -27.14 10.07
C SER A 251 -11.19 -27.90 11.19
N MET A 252 -10.96 -27.24 12.31
CA MET A 252 -10.23 -27.72 13.48
C MET A 252 -11.09 -27.45 14.72
N TYR A 253 -10.97 -28.30 15.74
CA TYR A 253 -11.68 -28.10 17.00
C TYR A 253 -11.35 -26.74 17.63
N ALA A 254 -12.26 -26.19 18.43
CA ALA A 254 -12.08 -24.88 19.08
C ALA A 254 -10.81 -24.80 19.97
N ASP A 255 -10.40 -25.92 20.55
CA ASP A 255 -9.21 -26.09 21.41
C ASP A 255 -7.92 -26.40 20.63
N ALA A 256 -7.93 -26.32 19.30
CA ALA A 256 -6.78 -26.66 18.46
C ALA A 256 -5.49 -25.89 18.79
N GLU A 257 -5.57 -24.63 19.21
CA GLU A 257 -4.37 -23.85 19.56
C GLU A 257 -3.76 -24.29 20.90
N GLU A 258 -4.58 -24.82 21.81
CA GLU A 258 -4.11 -25.41 23.07
C GLU A 258 -3.38 -26.73 22.80
N ARG A 259 -4.03 -27.63 22.06
CA ARG A 259 -3.44 -28.91 21.62
C ARG A 259 -2.16 -28.73 20.80
N LYS A 260 -2.05 -27.63 20.05
CA LYS A 260 -0.85 -27.32 19.26
C LYS A 260 0.41 -27.27 20.11
N LYS A 261 0.35 -26.72 21.33
CA LYS A 261 1.52 -26.60 22.21
C LYS A 261 2.11 -27.97 22.54
N GLU A 262 1.25 -28.95 22.77
CA GLU A 262 1.62 -30.33 23.08
C GLU A 262 2.12 -31.07 21.84
N LEU A 263 1.57 -30.74 20.66
CA LEU A 263 1.91 -31.38 19.39
C LEU A 263 3.17 -30.81 18.71
N MET A 264 3.70 -29.67 19.16
CA MET A 264 4.88 -29.03 18.53
C MET A 264 6.10 -29.96 18.46
N ALA A 265 6.23 -30.92 19.40
CA ALA A 265 7.26 -31.94 19.39
C ALA A 265 7.16 -32.93 18.21
N MET A 266 5.99 -33.01 17.56
CA MET A 266 5.70 -33.90 16.42
C MET A 266 5.67 -33.14 15.06
N ASN A 267 6.29 -31.96 14.98
CA ASN A 267 6.33 -31.17 13.75
C ASN A 267 7.18 -31.88 12.66
N GLU A 268 6.55 -32.28 11.56
CA GLU A 268 7.21 -33.03 10.48
C GLU A 268 8.08 -32.14 9.57
N THR A 269 7.94 -30.82 9.67
CA THR A 269 8.59 -29.88 8.74
C THR A 269 9.91 -29.28 9.22
N GLY A 270 10.35 -29.53 10.46
CA GLY A 270 11.61 -29.02 11.02
C GLY A 270 11.80 -27.49 11.02
N GLY A 271 10.82 -26.72 10.54
CA GLY A 271 10.88 -25.28 10.30
C GLY A 271 9.70 -24.52 10.92
N LYS A 272 9.59 -23.22 10.58
CA LYS A 272 8.67 -22.25 11.21
C LYS A 272 7.17 -22.55 11.05
N THR A 273 6.78 -23.40 10.10
CA THR A 273 5.39 -23.80 9.89
C THR A 273 5.18 -25.18 10.49
N PHE A 274 4.23 -25.32 11.41
CA PHE A 274 3.81 -26.63 11.91
C PHE A 274 3.05 -27.36 10.80
N LYS A 275 3.57 -28.51 10.34
CA LYS A 275 2.83 -29.44 9.49
C LYS A 275 2.88 -30.83 10.12
N MET A 276 1.72 -31.48 10.08
CA MET A 276 1.54 -32.86 10.47
C MET A 276 0.52 -33.45 9.51
N LYS A 277 0.89 -34.50 8.78
CA LYS A 277 0.03 -35.10 7.76
C LYS A 277 -1.32 -35.57 8.32
N ASN A 278 -1.31 -36.11 9.53
CA ASN A 278 -2.50 -36.54 10.27
C ASN A 278 -2.65 -35.66 11.52
N ASP A 279 -2.96 -34.38 11.32
CA ASP A 279 -3.12 -33.42 12.41
C ASP A 279 -4.40 -33.72 13.23
N PRO A 280 -4.28 -34.20 14.49
CA PRO A 280 -5.43 -34.61 15.31
C PRO A 280 -6.31 -33.44 15.78
N ARG A 281 -5.90 -32.19 15.47
CA ARG A 281 -6.69 -30.99 15.72
C ARG A 281 -7.78 -30.80 14.68
N ILE A 282 -7.66 -31.45 13.52
CA ILE A 282 -8.65 -31.44 12.44
C ILE A 282 -9.69 -32.51 12.76
N TYR A 283 -10.97 -32.14 12.82
CA TYR A 283 -12.03 -33.15 12.95
C TYR A 283 -12.24 -33.88 11.62
N PRO A 284 -12.83 -35.09 11.61
CA PRO A 284 -12.90 -35.93 10.41
C PRO A 284 -13.44 -35.23 9.16
N PHE A 285 -14.55 -34.50 9.28
CA PHE A 285 -15.12 -33.73 8.17
C PHE A 285 -14.24 -32.52 7.76
N GLY A 286 -13.42 -32.01 8.67
CA GLY A 286 -12.46 -30.93 8.43
C GLY A 286 -11.41 -31.31 7.39
N HIS A 287 -11.04 -32.59 7.27
CA HIS A 287 -10.17 -33.07 6.20
C HIS A 287 -10.83 -32.93 4.82
N ILE A 288 -12.14 -33.21 4.71
CA ILE A 288 -12.89 -33.04 3.47
C ILE A 288 -12.95 -31.55 3.11
N LEU A 289 -13.24 -30.69 4.08
CA LEU A 289 -13.28 -29.24 3.87
C LEU A 289 -11.95 -28.73 3.29
N ARG A 290 -10.80 -29.16 3.84
CA ARG A 290 -9.48 -28.75 3.36
C ARG A 290 -9.11 -29.35 2.02
N LYS A 291 -9.37 -30.65 1.83
CA LYS A 291 -9.03 -31.39 0.61
C LYS A 291 -9.63 -30.72 -0.62
N PHE A 292 -10.91 -30.37 -0.54
CA PHE A 292 -11.66 -29.70 -1.60
C PHE A 292 -11.69 -28.17 -1.43
N SER A 293 -10.86 -27.61 -0.54
CA SER A 293 -10.76 -26.16 -0.28
C SER A 293 -12.12 -25.49 0.00
N LEU A 294 -13.10 -26.25 0.50
CA LEU A 294 -14.42 -25.77 0.88
C LEU A 294 -14.32 -24.85 2.10
N ASP A 295 -13.28 -25.04 2.93
CA ASP A 295 -13.00 -24.16 4.06
C ASP A 295 -12.72 -22.71 3.65
N GLU A 296 -12.30 -22.49 2.41
CA GLU A 296 -11.97 -21.17 1.87
C GLU A 296 -13.17 -20.42 1.30
N LEU A 297 -14.33 -21.07 1.12
CA LEU A 297 -15.52 -20.45 0.52
C LEU A 297 -16.04 -19.19 1.26
N PRO A 298 -15.97 -19.07 2.60
CA PRO A 298 -16.37 -17.82 3.27
C PRO A 298 -15.56 -16.59 2.87
N GLN A 299 -14.39 -16.75 2.25
CA GLN A 299 -13.58 -15.64 1.71
C GLN A 299 -14.28 -14.93 0.54
N LEU A 300 -15.30 -15.52 -0.08
CA LEU A 300 -16.15 -14.82 -1.05
C LEU A 300 -16.74 -13.53 -0.45
N ILE A 301 -17.01 -13.51 0.86
CA ILE A 301 -17.44 -12.29 1.56
C ILE A 301 -16.32 -11.24 1.59
N ASN A 302 -15.06 -11.63 1.79
CA ASN A 302 -13.92 -10.72 1.72
C ASN A 302 -13.73 -10.13 0.32
N ILE A 303 -14.02 -10.91 -0.72
CA ILE A 303 -14.03 -10.41 -2.09
C ILE A 303 -15.12 -9.35 -2.26
N LEU A 304 -16.35 -9.59 -1.80
CA LEU A 304 -17.40 -8.56 -1.87
C LEU A 304 -17.04 -7.29 -1.10
N LYS A 305 -16.42 -7.40 0.08
CA LYS A 305 -15.96 -6.25 0.87
C LYS A 305 -14.84 -5.44 0.20
N GLY A 306 -14.07 -6.06 -0.70
CA GLY A 306 -12.93 -5.43 -1.37
C GLY A 306 -11.59 -5.68 -0.68
N ASP A 307 -11.57 -6.47 0.40
CA ASP A 307 -10.33 -6.90 1.06
C ASP A 307 -9.51 -7.84 0.16
N MET A 308 -10.22 -8.64 -0.65
CA MET A 308 -9.66 -9.64 -1.55
C MET A 308 -10.22 -9.49 -2.97
N SER A 309 -9.57 -10.17 -3.92
CA SER A 309 -9.98 -10.37 -5.31
C SER A 309 -10.15 -11.87 -5.57
N ILE A 310 -10.83 -12.27 -6.65
CA ILE A 310 -10.90 -13.70 -7.02
C ILE A 310 -9.48 -14.21 -7.30
N VAL A 311 -8.70 -13.45 -8.07
CA VAL A 311 -7.32 -13.79 -8.47
C VAL A 311 -6.32 -12.76 -7.95
N GLY A 312 -5.26 -13.22 -7.31
CA GLY A 312 -4.19 -12.40 -6.74
C GLY A 312 -3.26 -13.21 -5.82
N PRO A 313 -2.14 -12.63 -5.35
CA PRO A 313 -1.25 -13.29 -4.39
C PRO A 313 -1.99 -13.74 -3.13
N ARG A 314 -1.58 -14.87 -2.53
CA ARG A 314 -2.20 -15.35 -1.28
C ARG A 314 -1.99 -14.33 -0.14
N PRO A 315 -3.03 -13.97 0.63
CA PRO A 315 -2.87 -13.02 1.74
C PRO A 315 -2.00 -13.63 2.87
N PRO A 316 -0.84 -13.04 3.20
CA PRO A 316 0.02 -13.55 4.26
C PRO A 316 -0.48 -13.18 5.65
N ILE A 317 0.02 -13.91 6.67
CA ILE A 317 -0.18 -13.50 8.07
C ILE A 317 0.82 -12.39 8.44
N PRO A 318 0.50 -11.50 9.41
CA PRO A 318 1.40 -10.44 9.84
C PRO A 318 2.79 -10.92 10.25
N SER A 319 2.89 -12.07 10.93
CA SER A 319 4.16 -12.65 11.34
C SER A 319 5.04 -13.10 10.17
N GLU A 320 4.46 -13.54 9.05
CA GLU A 320 5.23 -13.83 7.82
C GLU A 320 5.78 -12.52 7.24
N VAL A 321 4.95 -11.48 7.15
CA VAL A 321 5.34 -10.18 6.57
C VAL A 321 6.47 -9.51 7.36
N ALA A 322 6.50 -9.71 8.69
CA ALA A 322 7.57 -9.22 9.55
C ALA A 322 8.96 -9.76 9.13
N GLU A 323 9.01 -10.98 8.59
CA GLU A 323 10.22 -11.67 8.15
C GLU A 323 10.58 -11.44 6.67
N TYR A 324 9.73 -10.72 5.92
CA TYR A 324 9.93 -10.54 4.48
C TYR A 324 11.21 -9.78 4.14
N GLU A 325 11.92 -10.30 3.15
CA GLU A 325 12.93 -9.55 2.43
C GLU A 325 12.27 -8.47 1.57
N PRO A 326 12.99 -7.38 1.23
CA PRO A 326 12.42 -6.29 0.45
C PRO A 326 11.73 -6.72 -0.85
N TRP A 327 12.24 -7.75 -1.53
CA TRP A 327 11.67 -8.22 -2.79
C TRP A 327 10.42 -9.10 -2.62
N HIS A 328 10.22 -9.72 -1.44
CA HIS A 328 8.98 -10.43 -1.10
C HIS A 328 7.80 -9.47 -0.95
N ARG A 329 8.05 -8.24 -0.47
CA ARG A 329 7.02 -7.22 -0.22
C ARG A 329 6.29 -6.75 -1.48
N MET A 330 6.84 -6.99 -2.67
CA MET A 330 6.17 -6.67 -3.93
C MET A 330 4.79 -7.31 -4.02
N ARG A 331 4.59 -8.49 -3.43
CA ARG A 331 3.29 -9.16 -3.38
C ARG A 331 2.17 -8.36 -2.71
N LEU A 332 2.53 -7.45 -1.81
CA LEU A 332 1.60 -6.59 -1.07
C LEU A 332 1.14 -5.38 -1.91
N SER A 333 1.71 -5.14 -3.10
CA SER A 333 1.34 -3.99 -3.95
C SER A 333 -0.03 -4.12 -4.61
N VAL A 334 -0.62 -5.32 -4.62
CA VAL A 334 -1.91 -5.63 -5.23
C VAL A 334 -2.87 -6.21 -4.20
N THR A 335 -4.16 -6.17 -4.50
CA THR A 335 -5.17 -6.83 -3.68
C THR A 335 -4.92 -8.35 -3.69
N PRO A 336 -4.86 -9.01 -2.51
CA PRO A 336 -4.64 -10.44 -2.44
C PRO A 336 -5.80 -11.22 -3.06
N GLY A 337 -5.53 -12.47 -3.45
CA GLY A 337 -6.47 -13.34 -4.15
C GLY A 337 -6.97 -14.52 -3.32
N LEU A 338 -8.16 -15.01 -3.66
CA LEU A 338 -8.62 -16.35 -3.27
C LEU A 338 -7.78 -17.43 -3.96
N THR A 339 -7.47 -17.24 -5.24
CA THR A 339 -6.54 -18.09 -6.00
C THR A 339 -5.33 -17.33 -6.53
N CYS A 340 -4.19 -18.00 -6.59
CA CYS A 340 -2.92 -17.49 -7.11
C CYS A 340 -2.22 -18.52 -8.01
N ILE A 341 -1.13 -18.12 -8.66
CA ILE A 341 -0.39 -18.98 -9.60
C ILE A 341 0.11 -20.25 -8.94
N TRP A 342 0.80 -20.14 -7.81
CA TRP A 342 1.39 -21.31 -7.16
C TRP A 342 0.33 -22.21 -6.52
N GLN A 343 -0.82 -21.67 -6.08
CA GLN A 343 -1.97 -22.47 -5.61
C GLN A 343 -2.51 -23.43 -6.67
N VAL A 344 -2.36 -23.12 -7.96
CA VAL A 344 -2.80 -24.01 -9.05
C VAL A 344 -1.66 -24.78 -9.73
N SER A 345 -0.40 -24.39 -9.49
CA SER A 345 0.78 -25.02 -10.11
C SER A 345 1.47 -26.07 -9.24
N GLY A 346 1.22 -26.11 -7.93
CA GLY A 346 1.85 -27.08 -7.03
C GLY A 346 1.51 -26.92 -5.54
N ARG A 347 0.75 -25.90 -5.15
CA ARG A 347 0.33 -25.61 -3.77
C ARG A 347 1.50 -25.63 -2.79
N SER A 348 1.34 -26.33 -1.67
CA SER A 348 2.28 -26.39 -0.55
C SER A 348 3.57 -27.14 -0.86
N ASN A 349 3.71 -27.73 -2.06
CA ASN A 349 4.93 -28.40 -2.51
C ASN A 349 5.95 -27.41 -3.11
N ILE A 350 5.53 -26.18 -3.42
CA ILE A 350 6.44 -25.14 -3.92
C ILE A 350 7.11 -24.47 -2.72
N PRO A 351 8.46 -24.41 -2.66
CA PRO A 351 9.17 -23.70 -1.61
C PRO A 351 8.77 -22.22 -1.53
N PHE A 352 8.87 -21.61 -0.35
CA PHE A 352 8.45 -20.22 -0.12
C PHE A 352 9.02 -19.25 -1.16
N GLU A 353 10.32 -19.34 -1.46
CA GLU A 353 10.97 -18.49 -2.46
C GLU A 353 10.40 -18.67 -3.88
N GLY A 354 10.00 -19.89 -4.24
CA GLY A 354 9.32 -20.17 -5.49
C GLY A 354 7.92 -19.55 -5.53
N GLN A 355 7.20 -19.57 -4.41
CA GLN A 355 5.88 -18.91 -4.29
C GLN A 355 6.01 -17.40 -4.48
N MET A 356 7.02 -16.77 -3.86
CA MET A 356 7.25 -15.33 -3.98
C MET A 356 7.59 -14.91 -5.42
N ARG A 357 8.39 -15.71 -6.13
CA ARG A 357 8.69 -15.46 -7.56
C ARG A 357 7.44 -15.51 -8.42
N LEU A 358 6.60 -16.53 -8.23
CA LEU A 358 5.35 -16.67 -8.98
C LEU A 358 4.35 -15.54 -8.69
N ASP A 359 4.25 -15.10 -7.43
CA ASP A 359 3.43 -13.94 -7.07
C ASP A 359 3.96 -12.64 -7.69
N ASN A 360 5.29 -12.45 -7.69
CA ASN A 360 5.91 -11.28 -8.32
C ASN A 360 5.75 -11.31 -9.85
N ASP A 361 5.80 -12.48 -10.48
CA ASP A 361 5.57 -12.65 -11.91
C ASP A 361 4.12 -12.36 -12.32
N TYR A 362 3.15 -12.67 -11.44
CA TYR A 362 1.76 -12.25 -11.62
C TYR A 362 1.65 -10.71 -11.65
N ILE A 363 2.31 -10.06 -10.69
CA ILE A 363 2.27 -8.59 -10.54
C ILE A 363 3.00 -7.88 -11.68
N ARG A 364 4.15 -8.40 -12.11
CA ARG A 364 4.93 -7.84 -13.24
C ARG A 364 4.17 -7.92 -14.56
N ARG A 365 3.36 -8.97 -14.75
CA ARG A 365 2.43 -9.09 -15.88
C ARG A 365 1.15 -8.29 -15.66
N ASP A 366 1.13 -7.46 -14.63
CA ASP A 366 0.02 -6.63 -14.23
C ASP A 366 -1.24 -7.42 -13.80
N GLY A 367 -1.31 -8.75 -13.92
CA GLY A 367 -2.54 -9.53 -13.72
C GLY A 367 -3.53 -9.36 -14.87
N LYS A 368 -3.15 -9.76 -16.09
CA LYS A 368 -4.01 -9.66 -17.29
C LYS A 368 -5.29 -10.49 -17.08
N LEU A 369 -6.45 -9.95 -17.51
CA LEU A 369 -7.74 -10.64 -17.37
C LEU A 369 -7.77 -12.04 -18.00
N GLY A 370 -7.06 -12.23 -19.12
CA GLY A 370 -6.92 -13.55 -19.75
C GLY A 370 -6.11 -14.55 -18.91
N ASP A 371 -5.13 -14.07 -18.15
CA ASP A 371 -4.37 -14.91 -17.20
C ASP A 371 -5.24 -15.23 -15.97
N ASP A 372 -6.03 -14.26 -15.49
CA ASP A 372 -6.99 -14.46 -14.38
C ASP A 372 -8.02 -15.54 -14.73
N PHE A 373 -8.61 -15.47 -15.92
CA PHE A 373 -9.56 -16.48 -16.38
C PHE A 373 -8.94 -17.89 -16.43
N LYS A 374 -7.72 -18.01 -16.94
CA LYS A 374 -6.97 -19.27 -16.94
C LYS A 374 -6.72 -19.78 -15.52
N LEU A 375 -6.38 -18.90 -14.58
CA LEU A 375 -6.15 -19.26 -13.17
C LEU A 375 -7.44 -19.74 -12.50
N ILE A 376 -8.57 -19.09 -12.74
CA ILE A 376 -9.88 -19.51 -12.25
C ILE A 376 -10.22 -20.92 -12.74
N LEU A 377 -10.09 -21.18 -14.05
CA LEU A 377 -10.35 -22.52 -14.62
C LEU A 377 -9.42 -23.60 -14.04
N LYS A 378 -8.13 -23.30 -13.89
CA LYS A 378 -7.18 -24.22 -13.26
C LYS A 378 -7.53 -24.49 -11.79
N THR A 379 -8.06 -23.49 -11.09
CA THR A 379 -8.46 -23.62 -9.69
C THR A 379 -9.55 -24.67 -9.54
N PHE A 380 -10.60 -24.64 -10.36
CA PHE A 380 -11.63 -25.67 -10.34
C PHE A 380 -11.03 -27.07 -10.51
N LYS A 381 -10.16 -27.27 -11.51
CA LYS A 381 -9.51 -28.57 -11.75
C LYS A 381 -8.72 -29.08 -10.54
N VAL A 382 -7.94 -28.21 -9.90
CA VAL A 382 -7.11 -28.58 -8.74
C VAL A 382 -7.98 -28.85 -7.51
N VAL A 383 -9.02 -28.05 -7.28
CA VAL A 383 -9.96 -28.22 -6.17
C VAL A 383 -10.73 -29.54 -6.29
N PHE A 384 -11.21 -29.90 -7.47
CA PHE A 384 -11.92 -31.18 -7.67
C PHE A 384 -11.03 -32.42 -7.51
N LYS A 385 -9.74 -32.32 -7.85
CA LYS A 385 -8.78 -33.42 -7.66
C LYS A 385 -8.29 -33.56 -6.22
N GLY A 386 -8.25 -32.46 -5.46
CA GLY A 386 -7.73 -32.43 -4.10
C GLY A 386 -6.20 -32.57 -4.01
N ASP A 387 -5.47 -32.41 -5.12
CA ASP A 387 -4.01 -32.55 -5.18
C ASP A 387 -3.33 -31.51 -4.27
N GLY A 388 -2.34 -31.93 -3.47
CA GLY A 388 -1.48 -31.04 -2.67
C GLY A 388 -2.14 -30.30 -1.49
N ALA A 389 -3.33 -30.74 -1.04
CA ALA A 389 -3.94 -30.28 0.21
C ALA A 389 -3.52 -31.17 1.38
N TYR A 390 -3.06 -30.57 2.48
CA TYR A 390 -2.66 -31.23 3.73
C TYR A 390 -3.43 -30.62 4.91
#